data_AF-A0AAQ4D4J7-F1
#
_entry.id   AF-A0AAQ4D4J7-F1
#
_cell.length_a   1.000
_cell.length_b   1.000
_cell.length_c   1.000
_cell.angle_alpha   90.00
_cell.angle_beta   90.00
_cell.angle_gamma   90.00
#
_symmetry.space_group_name_H-M   'P 1'
#
loop_
_entity.id
_entity.type
_entity.pdbx_description
1 polymer ?
#
loop_
_entity_poly.entity_id
_entity_poly.type
_entity_poly.pdbx_seq_one_letter_code
_entity_poly.pdbx_strand_id
1 'polypeptide(L)'
;MLVVFKSAPILKRALKVRHATLQLYVLKLLKMQTKYLGRQWRKSNMKTMSAIYQKVRHRLNDDWAYGNDLDARPWDFQAEEFSLQASINSFHSRRYDKPSSSSQQQQQQQQQDLIADFQPVDNSFLSVLGREVELSPEFKLHYQQWLQGDVFRTNIDWDLLLCPGYL
;
A
#
# COMPACT_ATOMS: atom_id res chain seq x y z
N MET A 1 -13.18 -11.86 -7.43
CA MET A 1 -14.45 -12.15 -6.69
C MET A 1 -15.68 -11.25 -6.96
N LEU A 2 -15.62 -9.91 -7.04
CA LEU A 2 -16.85 -9.08 -7.07
C LEU A 2 -17.80 -9.32 -8.28
N VAL A 3 -17.25 -9.69 -9.44
CA VAL A 3 -18.04 -10.04 -10.63
C VAL A 3 -18.71 -11.41 -10.45
N VAL A 4 -18.04 -12.35 -9.79
CA VAL A 4 -18.53 -13.71 -9.48
C VAL A 4 -19.78 -13.64 -8.61
N PHE A 5 -19.80 -12.76 -7.62
CA PHE A 5 -20.96 -12.55 -6.73
C PHE A 5 -22.08 -11.71 -7.33
N LYS A 6 -22.04 -11.39 -8.63
CA LYS A 6 -23.01 -10.49 -9.29
C LYS A 6 -23.23 -9.22 -8.47
N SER A 7 -22.17 -8.58 -7.99
CA SER A 7 -22.28 -7.44 -7.06
C SER A 7 -22.72 -6.13 -7.71
N ALA A 8 -22.63 -6.01 -9.04
CA ALA A 8 -22.98 -4.81 -9.79
C ALA A 8 -24.39 -4.24 -9.49
N PRO A 9 -25.46 -5.03 -9.35
CA PRO A 9 -26.79 -4.53 -8.98
C PRO A 9 -26.84 -3.96 -7.55
N ILE A 10 -26.07 -4.52 -6.60
CA ILE A 10 -25.99 -4.01 -5.23
C ILE A 10 -25.27 -2.66 -5.23
N LEU A 11 -24.12 -2.59 -5.91
CA LEU A 11 -23.36 -1.36 -6.07
C LEU A 11 -24.18 -0.27 -6.78
N LYS A 12 -24.93 -0.62 -7.84
CA LYS A 12 -25.84 0.30 -8.51
C LYS A 12 -26.93 0.84 -7.57
N ARG A 13 -27.45 0.02 -6.66
CA ARG A 13 -28.40 0.48 -5.62
C ARG A 13 -27.72 1.43 -4.62
N ALA A 14 -26.48 1.15 -4.21
CA ALA A 14 -25.72 1.99 -3.29
C ALA A 14 -25.50 3.43 -3.83
N LEU A 15 -25.48 3.62 -5.16
CA LEU A 15 -25.42 4.97 -5.76
C LEU A 15 -26.61 5.87 -5.42
N LYS A 16 -27.75 5.30 -4.98
CA LYS A 16 -28.92 6.09 -4.55
C LYS A 16 -28.68 6.83 -3.23
N VAL A 17 -27.72 6.38 -2.43
CA VAL A 17 -27.36 7.04 -1.16
C VAL A 17 -26.64 8.35 -1.47
N ARG A 18 -27.13 9.46 -0.93
CA ARG A 18 -26.60 10.83 -1.17
C ARG A 18 -25.36 11.12 -0.31
N HIS A 19 -24.33 10.29 -0.44
CA HIS A 19 -23.05 10.49 0.23
C HIS A 19 -21.93 10.50 -0.80
N ALA A 20 -21.31 11.66 -1.03
CA ALA A 20 -20.40 11.89 -2.16
C ALA A 20 -19.21 10.92 -2.16
N THR A 21 -18.57 10.72 -1.01
CA THR A 21 -17.44 9.80 -0.84
C THR A 21 -17.83 8.36 -1.14
N LEU A 22 -19.00 7.91 -0.64
CA LEU A 22 -19.51 6.57 -0.90
C LEU A 22 -19.77 6.37 -2.39
N GLN A 23 -20.47 7.31 -3.02
CA GLN A 23 -20.77 7.26 -4.45
C GLN A 23 -19.48 7.19 -5.29
N LEU A 24 -18.44 7.97 -4.93
CA LEU A 24 -17.16 7.92 -5.62
C LEU A 24 -16.51 6.54 -5.54
N TYR A 25 -16.45 5.92 -4.36
CA TYR A 25 -15.88 4.58 -4.19
C TYR A 25 -16.72 3.50 -4.89
N VAL A 26 -18.05 3.61 -4.83
CA VAL A 26 -18.96 2.72 -5.57
C VAL A 26 -18.74 2.83 -7.08
N LEU A 27 -18.55 4.05 -7.61
CA LEU A 27 -18.22 4.25 -9.03
C LEU A 27 -16.85 3.68 -9.40
N LYS A 28 -15.84 3.77 -8.53
CA LYS A 28 -14.53 3.09 -8.72
C LYS A 28 -14.69 1.57 -8.79
N LEU A 29 -15.48 0.99 -7.90
CA LEU A 29 -15.75 -0.45 -7.92
C LEU A 29 -16.50 -0.87 -9.19
N LEU A 30 -17.52 -0.11 -9.59
CA LEU A 30 -18.25 -0.36 -10.83
C LEU A 30 -17.36 -0.24 -12.07
N LYS A 31 -16.45 0.76 -12.10
CA LYS A 31 -15.44 0.92 -13.16
C LYS A 31 -14.59 -0.34 -13.34
N MET A 32 -14.09 -0.92 -12.25
CA MET A 32 -13.29 -2.16 -12.32
C MET A 32 -14.09 -3.36 -12.83
N GLN A 33 -15.42 -3.35 -12.68
CA GLN A 33 -16.29 -4.45 -13.08
C GLN A 33 -16.77 -4.34 -14.53
N THR A 34 -16.89 -3.14 -15.10
CA THR A 34 -17.56 -2.94 -16.40
C THR A 34 -16.95 -3.71 -17.56
N LYS A 35 -15.64 -3.98 -17.50
CA LYS A 35 -14.95 -4.79 -18.51
C LYS A 35 -15.50 -6.23 -18.58
N TYR A 36 -15.96 -6.76 -17.45
CA TYR A 36 -16.52 -8.11 -17.33
C TYR A 36 -18.05 -8.18 -17.49
N LEU A 37 -18.76 -7.06 -17.39
CA LEU A 37 -20.23 -7.04 -17.50
C LEU A 37 -20.74 -7.05 -18.96
N GLY A 38 -19.84 -6.89 -19.93
CA GLY A 38 -20.14 -6.96 -21.35
C GLY A 38 -20.84 -5.73 -21.94
N ARG A 39 -20.96 -5.73 -23.27
CA ARG A 39 -21.46 -4.57 -24.04
C ARG A 39 -22.92 -4.23 -23.77
N GLN A 40 -23.79 -5.22 -23.60
CA GLN A 40 -25.23 -5.01 -23.37
C GLN A 40 -25.52 -4.32 -22.03
N TRP A 41 -24.75 -4.67 -20.99
CA TRP A 41 -24.86 -4.01 -19.70
C TRP A 41 -24.46 -2.53 -19.81
N ARG A 42 -23.36 -2.22 -20.52
CA ARG A 42 -22.92 -0.82 -20.72
C ARG A 42 -24.00 0.00 -21.43
N LYS A 43 -24.63 -0.54 -22.48
CA LYS A 43 -25.74 0.13 -23.21
C LYS A 43 -26.93 0.45 -22.29
N SER A 44 -27.37 -0.50 -21.47
CA SER A 44 -28.51 -0.31 -20.55
C SER A 44 -28.19 0.52 -19.31
N ASN A 45 -26.90 0.77 -19.02
CA ASN A 45 -26.44 1.49 -17.83
C ASN A 45 -25.69 2.78 -18.16
N MET A 46 -26.11 3.48 -19.23
CA MET A 46 -25.42 4.69 -19.69
C MET A 46 -25.26 5.77 -18.61
N LYS A 47 -26.28 6.00 -17.78
CA LYS A 47 -26.18 6.95 -16.66
C LYS A 47 -25.01 6.63 -15.72
N THR A 48 -24.79 5.35 -15.43
CA THR A 48 -23.66 4.88 -14.62
C THR A 48 -22.34 5.07 -15.36
N MET A 49 -22.29 4.73 -16.65
CA MET A 49 -21.10 4.94 -17.48
C MET A 49 -20.70 6.41 -17.52
N SER A 50 -21.64 7.32 -17.78
CA SER A 50 -21.41 8.77 -17.76
C SER A 50 -20.94 9.26 -16.40
N ALA A 51 -21.50 8.75 -15.30
CA ALA A 51 -21.06 9.11 -13.95
C ALA A 51 -19.62 8.66 -13.68
N ILE A 52 -19.20 7.49 -14.18
CA ILE A 52 -17.80 7.04 -14.11
C ILE A 52 -16.91 7.99 -14.92
N TYR A 53 -17.31 8.36 -16.14
CA TYR A 53 -16.56 9.31 -16.97
C TYR A 53 -16.35 10.67 -16.31
N GLN A 54 -17.37 11.17 -15.61
CA GLN A 54 -17.34 12.49 -14.97
C GLN A 54 -16.58 12.51 -13.65
N LYS A 55 -16.69 11.44 -12.84
CA LYS A 55 -16.27 11.48 -11.42
C LYS A 55 -15.04 10.64 -11.09
N VAL A 56 -14.69 9.67 -11.94
CA VAL A 56 -13.55 8.77 -11.69
C VAL A 56 -12.39 9.14 -12.61
N ARG A 57 -11.17 9.22 -12.05
CA ARG A 57 -9.95 9.53 -12.81
C ARG A 57 -9.68 8.47 -13.88
N HIS A 58 -9.36 8.92 -15.10
CA HIS A 58 -8.93 8.08 -16.22
C HIS A 58 -7.40 8.01 -16.30
N ARG A 59 -6.89 6.87 -16.78
CA ARG A 59 -5.47 6.67 -17.10
C ARG A 59 -5.38 6.26 -18.56
N LEU A 60 -4.27 6.59 -19.23
CA LEU A 60 -4.09 6.32 -20.66
C LEU A 60 -4.17 4.81 -20.98
N ASN A 61 -3.68 3.97 -20.06
CA ASN A 61 -3.63 2.51 -20.21
C ASN A 61 -4.87 1.80 -19.61
N ASP A 62 -5.92 2.54 -19.27
CA ASP A 62 -7.09 2.02 -18.55
C ASP A 62 -8.28 1.80 -19.49
N ASP A 63 -8.30 0.63 -20.13
CA ASP A 63 -9.32 0.21 -21.11
C ASP A 63 -10.57 -0.42 -20.47
N TRP A 64 -11.01 0.10 -19.32
CA TRP A 64 -12.16 -0.41 -18.56
C TRP A 64 -13.50 -0.45 -19.34
N ALA A 65 -13.67 0.42 -20.34
CA ALA A 65 -14.90 0.55 -21.13
C ALA A 65 -14.91 -0.31 -22.41
N TYR A 66 -13.73 -0.64 -22.94
CA TYR A 66 -13.55 -1.32 -24.23
C TYR A 66 -13.04 -2.75 -24.08
N GLY A 67 -12.34 -3.07 -23.00
CA GLY A 67 -11.93 -4.43 -22.65
C GLY A 67 -13.14 -5.35 -22.60
N ASN A 68 -13.16 -6.33 -23.49
CA ASN A 68 -14.21 -7.33 -23.58
C ASN A 68 -13.59 -8.68 -23.25
N ASP A 69 -13.27 -8.86 -21.98
CA ASP A 69 -12.65 -10.07 -21.45
C ASP A 69 -13.74 -11.14 -21.22
N LEU A 70 -14.45 -11.48 -22.31
CA LEU A 70 -15.60 -12.40 -22.27
C LEU A 70 -15.17 -13.84 -21.97
N ASP A 71 -13.90 -14.17 -22.22
CA ASP A 71 -13.34 -15.50 -22.01
C ASP A 71 -12.64 -15.66 -20.66
N ALA A 72 -12.62 -14.59 -19.84
CA ALA A 72 -12.05 -14.61 -18.50
C ALA A 72 -13.00 -15.36 -17.56
N ARG A 73 -12.79 -16.67 -17.39
CA ARG A 73 -13.69 -17.52 -16.60
C ARG A 73 -13.40 -17.31 -15.11
N PRO A 74 -14.42 -17.40 -14.23
CA PRO A 74 -14.25 -17.16 -12.79
C PRO A 74 -13.13 -17.97 -12.11
N TRP A 75 -12.81 -19.14 -12.65
CA TRP A 75 -11.76 -20.03 -12.15
C TRP A 75 -10.36 -19.72 -12.69
N ASP A 76 -10.23 -18.95 -13.77
CA ASP A 76 -8.94 -18.65 -14.40
C ASP A 76 -8.04 -17.80 -13.48
N PHE A 77 -8.62 -17.03 -12.55
CA PHE A 77 -7.88 -16.19 -11.58
C PHE A 77 -7.82 -16.78 -10.17
N GLN A 78 -8.38 -17.97 -9.95
CA GLN A 78 -8.52 -18.53 -8.60
C GLN A 78 -7.14 -18.84 -8.00
N ALA A 79 -6.20 -19.33 -8.80
CA ALA A 79 -4.82 -19.59 -8.38
C ALA A 79 -4.08 -18.30 -7.99
N GLU A 80 -4.23 -17.23 -8.78
CA GLU A 80 -3.65 -15.92 -8.49
C GLU A 80 -4.28 -15.29 -7.24
N GLU A 81 -5.60 -15.36 -7.09
CA GLU A 81 -6.31 -14.88 -5.89
C GLU A 81 -5.85 -15.64 -4.64
N PHE A 82 -5.70 -16.97 -4.70
CA PHE A 82 -5.18 -17.76 -3.58
C PHE A 82 -3.73 -17.39 -3.24
N SER A 83 -2.86 -17.24 -4.24
CA SER A 83 -1.47 -16.84 -4.05
C SER A 83 -1.35 -15.46 -3.39
N LEU A 84 -2.15 -14.50 -3.87
CA LEU A 84 -2.20 -13.15 -3.34
C LEU A 84 -2.78 -13.12 -1.93
N GLN A 85 -3.85 -13.88 -1.66
CA GLN A 85 -4.42 -14.01 -0.33
C GLN A 85 -3.44 -14.64 0.66
N ALA A 86 -2.70 -15.68 0.25
CA ALA A 86 -1.65 -16.28 1.06
C ALA A 86 -0.53 -15.27 1.37
N SER A 87 -0.12 -14.48 0.38
CA SER A 87 0.90 -13.43 0.53
C SER A 87 0.45 -12.33 1.49
N ILE A 88 -0.79 -11.86 1.35
CA ILE A 88 -1.39 -10.85 2.25
C ILE A 88 -1.49 -11.41 3.67
N ASN A 89 -1.99 -12.62 3.84
CA ASN A 89 -2.10 -13.24 5.16
C ASN A 89 -0.75 -13.44 5.82
N SER A 90 0.26 -13.86 5.05
CA SER A 90 1.64 -14.00 5.51
C SER A 90 2.24 -12.65 5.91
N PHE A 91 1.93 -11.57 5.17
CA PHE A 91 2.30 -10.21 5.57
C PHE A 91 1.58 -9.79 6.85
N HIS A 92 0.26 -10.02 6.95
CA HIS A 92 -0.52 -9.66 8.13
C HIS A 92 -0.07 -10.41 9.38
N SER A 93 0.20 -11.71 9.30
CA SER A 93 0.72 -12.47 10.44
C SER A 93 2.11 -11.99 10.84
N ARG A 94 3.01 -11.71 9.89
CA ARG A 94 4.31 -11.12 10.22
C ARG A 94 4.21 -9.72 10.85
N ARG A 95 3.20 -8.93 10.46
CA ARG A 95 3.14 -7.49 10.73
C ARG A 95 2.23 -7.08 11.87
N TYR A 96 1.10 -7.77 12.02
CA TYR A 96 0.01 -7.42 12.93
C TYR A 96 -0.24 -8.49 14.00
N ASP A 97 0.09 -9.76 13.76
CA ASP A 97 0.23 -10.71 14.88
C ASP A 97 1.51 -10.33 15.63
N LYS A 98 1.39 -9.36 16.53
CA LYS A 98 2.37 -9.21 17.60
C LYS A 98 2.39 -10.54 18.36
N PRO A 99 3.56 -11.06 18.76
CA PRO A 99 3.58 -12.03 19.84
C PRO A 99 2.92 -11.34 21.03
N SER A 100 1.68 -11.72 21.32
CA SER A 100 1.06 -11.42 22.60
C SER A 100 2.08 -11.82 23.66
N SER A 101 2.45 -10.84 24.46
CA SER A 101 3.30 -10.94 25.64
C SER A 101 2.81 -12.05 26.57
N SER A 102 3.15 -13.29 26.24
CA SER A 102 2.95 -14.49 27.03
C SER A 102 3.50 -15.66 26.24
N SER A 103 4.54 -16.31 26.78
CA SER A 103 5.10 -17.59 26.35
C SER A 103 6.01 -17.56 25.12
N GLN A 104 7.31 -17.40 25.34
CA GLN A 104 8.27 -18.52 25.33
C GLN A 104 9.68 -17.96 25.22
N GLN A 105 10.36 -18.00 26.36
CA GLN A 105 11.82 -18.00 26.44
C GLN A 105 12.34 -19.19 25.61
N GLN A 106 13.52 -19.01 25.03
CA GLN A 106 14.35 -20.04 24.37
C GLN A 106 14.04 -20.29 22.89
N GLN A 107 14.26 -19.27 22.05
CA GLN A 107 14.88 -19.38 20.70
C GLN A 107 14.95 -17.98 20.07
N GLN A 108 15.63 -17.03 20.72
CA GLN A 108 15.67 -15.62 20.30
C GLN A 108 17.12 -15.18 20.12
N GLN A 109 17.61 -15.23 18.88
CA GLN A 109 18.69 -14.34 18.44
C GLN A 109 18.68 -14.20 16.92
N GLN A 110 18.45 -15.26 16.14
CA GLN A 110 18.41 -15.13 14.66
C GLN A 110 17.06 -14.69 14.06
N GLN A 111 15.94 -14.87 14.77
CA GLN A 111 14.62 -14.50 14.24
C GLN A 111 14.26 -13.03 14.54
N GLN A 112 14.98 -12.37 15.44
CA GLN A 112 14.64 -11.03 15.91
C GLN A 112 15.05 -9.93 14.91
N ASP A 113 16.18 -10.12 14.21
CA ASP A 113 16.64 -9.19 13.17
C ASP A 113 15.72 -9.22 11.93
N LEU A 114 15.28 -10.41 11.51
CA LEU A 114 14.34 -10.55 10.39
C LEU A 114 12.96 -9.92 10.68
N ILE A 115 12.54 -9.84 11.94
CA ILE A 115 11.26 -9.21 12.33
C ILE A 115 11.39 -7.69 12.42
N ALA A 116 12.59 -7.17 12.72
CA ALA A 116 12.86 -5.74 12.82
C ALA A 116 12.73 -5.03 11.46
N ASP A 117 13.20 -5.65 10.37
CA ASP A 117 13.14 -5.08 9.02
C ASP A 117 11.72 -4.90 8.47
N PHE A 118 10.74 -5.63 9.03
CA PHE A 118 9.33 -5.52 8.64
C PHE A 118 8.48 -4.73 9.65
N GLN A 119 9.07 -4.13 10.69
CA GLN A 119 8.36 -3.19 11.55
C GLN A 119 7.98 -1.92 10.78
N PRO A 120 6.96 -1.15 11.23
CA PRO A 120 6.69 0.14 10.60
C PRO A 120 7.94 0.99 10.74
N VAL A 121 8.41 1.58 9.65
CA VAL A 121 9.35 2.69 9.73
C VAL A 121 8.70 3.76 10.61
N ASP A 122 9.42 4.14 11.67
CA ASP A 122 8.96 5.13 12.62
C ASP A 122 9.04 6.51 11.99
N ASN A 123 7.90 6.96 11.45
CA ASN A 123 7.79 8.26 10.78
C ASN A 123 7.44 9.39 11.78
N SER A 124 7.39 9.11 13.08
CA SER A 124 7.07 10.12 14.09
C SER A 124 8.32 10.92 14.45
N PHE A 125 8.37 12.19 14.04
CA PHE A 125 9.47 13.11 14.38
C PHE A 125 9.76 13.16 15.89
N LEU A 126 8.73 13.11 16.73
CA LEU A 126 8.89 13.12 18.19
C LEU A 126 9.55 11.84 18.72
N SER A 127 9.31 10.71 18.06
CA SER A 127 9.93 9.43 18.42
C SER A 127 11.39 9.39 17.97
N VAL A 128 11.69 9.88 16.77
CA VAL A 128 13.07 9.92 16.24
C VAL A 128 13.93 10.94 17.01
N LEU A 129 13.44 12.16 17.21
CA LEU A 129 14.17 13.22 17.92
C LEU A 129 14.16 13.04 19.44
N GLY A 130 13.23 12.24 19.97
CA GLY A 130 13.14 11.91 21.39
C GLY A 130 14.07 10.76 21.83
N ARG A 131 14.77 10.12 20.90
CA ARG A 131 15.77 9.08 21.24
C ARG A 131 17.02 9.76 21.81
N GLU A 132 17.38 9.41 23.03
CA GLU A 132 18.71 9.74 23.55
C GLU A 132 19.76 8.91 22.82
N VAL A 133 20.58 9.59 22.03
CA VAL A 133 21.75 8.97 21.38
C VAL A 133 22.93 9.11 22.33
N GLU A 134 23.33 8.02 22.97
CA GLU A 134 24.52 8.00 23.81
C GLU A 134 25.79 8.05 22.95
N LEU A 135 26.46 9.21 22.95
CA LEU A 135 27.75 9.37 22.30
C LEU A 135 28.86 8.72 23.13
N SER A 136 29.76 7.99 22.47
CA SER A 136 30.95 7.40 23.09
C SER A 136 31.77 8.46 23.85
N PRO A 137 32.33 8.14 25.04
CA PRO A 137 33.18 9.06 25.79
C PRO A 137 34.41 9.52 24.99
N GLU A 138 34.97 8.67 24.13
CA GLU A 138 36.07 9.03 23.24
C GLU A 138 35.65 10.07 22.21
N PHE A 139 34.44 9.92 21.64
CA PHE A 139 33.89 10.90 20.71
C PHE A 139 33.67 12.25 21.39
N LYS A 140 33.18 12.24 22.63
CA LYS A 140 32.99 13.48 23.42
C LYS A 140 34.31 14.21 23.66
N LEU A 141 35.40 13.49 23.93
CA LEU A 141 36.74 14.05 24.12
C LEU A 141 37.33 14.65 22.83
N HIS A 142 37.13 13.99 21.69
CA HIS A 142 37.70 14.39 20.40
C HIS A 142 36.72 15.17 19.49
N TYR A 143 35.59 15.61 20.04
CA TYR A 143 34.51 16.24 19.28
C TYR A 143 34.98 17.45 18.45
N GLN A 144 35.86 18.28 19.01
CA GLN A 144 36.37 19.47 18.34
C GLN A 144 37.27 19.13 17.14
N GLN A 145 38.02 18.02 17.23
CA GLN A 145 38.86 17.55 16.12
C GLN A 145 38.00 16.97 14.99
N TRP A 146 36.95 16.23 15.34
CA TRP A 146 35.95 15.75 14.38
C TRP A 146 35.25 16.90 13.66
N LEU A 147 34.80 17.94 14.37
CA LEU A 147 34.20 19.13 13.76
C LEU A 147 35.13 19.79 12.74
N GLN A 148 36.41 19.94 13.07
CA GLN A 148 37.37 20.54 12.16
C GLN A 148 37.67 19.67 10.93
N GLY A 149 37.76 18.35 11.10
CA GLY A 149 38.06 17.41 10.02
C GLY A 149 36.87 17.16 9.09
N ASP A 150 35.73 16.81 9.67
CA ASP A 150 34.62 16.18 8.94
C ASP A 150 33.42 17.11 8.73
N VAL A 151 33.37 18.28 9.39
CA VAL A 151 32.26 19.24 9.24
C VAL A 151 32.71 20.54 8.59
N PHE A 152 33.82 21.13 9.03
CA PHE A 152 34.26 22.43 8.52
C PHE A 152 35.16 22.34 7.28
N ARG A 153 35.94 21.26 7.14
CA ARG A 153 36.85 21.08 6.00
C ARG A 153 36.19 20.37 4.82
N THR A 154 35.14 19.60 5.06
CA THR A 154 34.38 18.91 4.02
C THR A 154 33.26 19.82 3.53
N ASN A 155 33.12 19.94 2.21
CA ASN A 155 31.92 20.56 1.64
C ASN A 155 30.87 19.46 1.47
N ILE A 156 29.91 19.41 2.38
CA ILE A 156 28.84 18.42 2.35
C ILE A 156 27.82 18.85 1.29
N ASP A 157 27.72 18.06 0.23
CA ASP A 157 26.65 18.19 -0.74
C ASP A 157 25.37 17.54 -0.18
N TRP A 158 24.50 18.38 0.36
CA TRP A 158 23.26 17.94 1.01
C TRP A 158 22.27 17.28 0.06
N ASP A 159 22.37 17.56 -1.25
CA ASP A 159 21.46 16.98 -2.25
C ASP A 159 21.77 15.50 -2.51
N LEU A 160 23.03 15.07 -2.35
CA LEU A 160 23.44 13.67 -2.46
C LEU A 160 22.87 12.78 -1.34
N LEU A 161 22.60 13.33 -0.16
CA LEU A 161 22.00 12.59 0.97
C LEU A 161 20.52 12.24 0.74
N LEU A 162 19.85 12.92 -0.20
CA LEU A 162 18.47 12.65 -0.58
C LEU A 162 18.36 11.61 -1.70
N CYS A 163 19.49 11.23 -2.31
CA CYS A 163 19.52 10.19 -3.34
C CYS A 163 19.38 8.79 -2.71
N PRO A 164 18.48 7.93 -3.22
CA PRO A 164 18.36 6.57 -2.74
C PRO A 164 19.62 5.79 -3.13
N GLY A 165 20.50 5.51 -2.17
CA GLY A 165 21.72 4.70 -2.35
C GLY A 165 23.03 5.31 -1.81
N TYR A 166 22.98 6.44 -1.11
CA TYR A 166 24.18 7.07 -0.53
C TYR A 166 24.56 6.56 0.89
N LEU A 167 23.74 5.69 1.47
CA LEU A 167 24.00 4.93 2.70
C LEU A 167 24.01 3.44 2.36
#